data_AF-A0A133XFM7-F1
#
_entry.id   AF-A0A133XFM7-F1
#
_cell.length_a   1.000
_cell.length_b   1.000
_cell.length_c   1.000
_cell.angle_alpha   90.00
_cell.angle_beta   90.00
_cell.angle_gamma   90.00
#
_symmetry.space_group_name_H-M   'P 1'
#
loop_
_entity.id
_entity.type
_entity.pdbx_description
1 polymer ?
#
loop_
_entity_poly.entity_id
_entity_poly.type
_entity_poly.pdbx_seq_one_letter_code
_entity_poly.pdbx_strand_id
1 'polypeptide(L)'
;MIAAMSEHLSLPTTLHRENPSALLEAHFGARPAAHAEAQAHNPALRVEAIGFVRYRGDWLGVLVTPWRLDLLLLAGGGDLWGDIPAGQRRYLDLYGATLPFVAVDEPRLGPYQYSSLVDQVGRIPDMAAAREIALDALHSYLPPQPPPVSPPIAPAESVSRRGFFRRLAGKH
;
A
#
# COMPACT_ATOMS: atom_id res chain seq x y z
N MET A 1 13.23 31.12 34.30
CA MET A 1 13.36 29.66 34.08
C MET A 1 12.87 29.40 32.66
N ILE A 2 13.79 29.30 31.71
CA ILE A 2 13.46 29.13 30.28
C ILE A 2 13.10 27.66 30.11
N ALA A 3 11.85 27.37 29.74
CA ALA A 3 11.45 26.04 29.34
C ALA A 3 12.35 25.60 28.17
N ALA A 4 13.12 24.53 28.38
CA ALA A 4 13.83 23.86 27.30
C ALA A 4 12.78 23.41 26.30
N MET A 5 12.66 24.13 25.18
CA MET A 5 12.00 23.61 24.00
C MET A 5 12.86 22.44 23.53
N SER A 6 12.47 21.23 23.90
CA SER A 6 13.07 20.02 23.33
C SER A 6 12.98 20.15 21.81
N GLU A 7 14.12 20.39 21.16
CA GLU A 7 14.26 20.24 19.72
C GLU A 7 13.85 18.80 19.41
N HIS A 8 12.61 18.61 18.94
CA HIS A 8 12.17 17.34 18.37
C HIS A 8 12.98 17.16 17.09
N LEU A 9 14.14 16.51 17.23
CA LEU A 9 14.98 16.13 16.11
C LEU A 9 14.22 15.09 15.29
N SER A 10 13.47 15.56 14.31
CA SER A 10 12.85 14.67 13.34
C SER A 10 13.93 13.94 12.54
N LEU A 11 13.70 12.66 12.29
CA LEU A 11 14.61 11.91 11.44
C LEU A 11 14.61 12.50 10.02
N PRO A 12 15.77 12.53 9.34
CA PRO A 12 15.81 13.01 7.96
C PRO A 12 14.94 12.12 7.08
N THR A 13 14.28 12.73 6.10
CA THR A 13 13.40 12.05 5.16
C THR A 13 14.11 10.92 4.43
N THR A 14 13.60 9.70 4.57
CA THR A 14 14.08 8.55 3.81
C THR A 14 13.31 8.44 2.50
N LEU A 15 14.00 8.64 1.37
CA LEU A 15 13.41 8.49 0.06
C LEU A 15 13.31 7.01 -0.36
N HIS A 16 12.10 6.48 -0.48
CA HIS A 16 11.84 5.12 -0.92
C HIS A 16 11.74 5.06 -2.46
N ARG A 17 12.78 4.54 -3.13
CA ARG A 17 12.77 4.36 -4.60
C ARG A 17 11.95 3.15 -5.04
N GLU A 18 12.03 2.07 -4.28
CA GLU A 18 11.31 0.82 -4.53
C GLU A 18 10.05 0.74 -3.66
N ASN A 19 9.19 -0.24 -3.97
CA ASN A 19 7.97 -0.47 -3.20
C ASN A 19 8.33 -0.82 -1.74
N PRO A 20 7.84 -0.07 -0.74
CA PRO A 20 8.24 -0.23 0.66
C PRO A 20 7.58 -1.42 1.37
N SER A 21 6.74 -2.21 0.69
CA SER A 21 5.94 -3.27 1.31
C SER A 21 6.78 -4.27 2.11
N ALA A 22 7.83 -4.85 1.51
CA ALA A 22 8.67 -5.83 2.20
C ALA A 22 9.39 -5.25 3.44
N LEU A 23 9.82 -3.99 3.35
CA LEU A 23 10.46 -3.26 4.45
C LEU A 23 9.48 -3.06 5.61
N LEU A 24 8.25 -2.64 5.30
CA LEU A 24 7.18 -2.45 6.26
C LEU A 24 6.80 -3.78 6.93
N GLU A 25 6.59 -4.83 6.16
CA GLU A 25 6.25 -6.15 6.68
C GLU A 25 7.32 -6.70 7.63
N ALA A 26 8.60 -6.60 7.24
CA ALA A 26 9.71 -7.02 8.08
C ALA A 26 9.77 -6.21 9.39
N HIS A 27 9.57 -4.89 9.33
CA HIS A 27 9.63 -4.01 10.49
C HIS A 27 8.48 -4.25 11.47
N PHE A 28 7.25 -4.24 10.99
CA PHE A 28 6.06 -4.40 11.83
C PHE A 28 5.86 -5.86 12.27
N GLY A 29 6.28 -6.84 11.46
CA GLY A 29 6.20 -8.26 11.80
C GLY A 29 7.16 -8.69 12.91
N ALA A 30 8.26 -7.94 13.12
CA ALA A 30 9.21 -8.18 14.20
C ALA A 30 8.74 -7.64 15.57
N ARG A 31 7.63 -6.88 15.63
CA ARG A 31 7.16 -6.31 16.90
C ARG A 31 6.47 -7.38 17.76
N PRO A 32 6.90 -7.59 19.02
CA PRO A 32 6.21 -8.49 19.93
C PRO A 32 4.77 -8.01 20.16
N ALA A 33 3.83 -8.96 20.25
CA ALA A 33 2.43 -8.69 20.61
C ALA A 33 2.25 -8.03 22.01
N ALA A 34 3.34 -7.83 22.75
CA ALA A 34 3.37 -7.36 24.13
C ALA A 34 2.89 -5.90 24.34
N HIS A 35 2.74 -5.09 23.29
CA HIS A 35 2.09 -3.77 23.38
C HIS A 35 0.58 -3.82 23.13
N ALA A 36 -0.01 -5.00 22.91
CA ALA A 36 -1.46 -5.15 22.85
C ALA A 36 -2.03 -5.31 24.25
N GLU A 37 -2.11 -4.20 25.00
CA GLU A 37 -2.98 -4.15 26.16
C GLU A 37 -4.42 -4.36 25.68
N ALA A 38 -4.93 -5.57 25.93
CA ALA A 38 -6.33 -6.00 26.02
C ALA A 38 -7.38 -5.35 25.09
N GLN A 39 -8.05 -6.22 24.30
CA GLN A 39 -9.30 -6.05 23.51
C GLN A 39 -9.18 -5.65 22.03
N ALA A 40 -8.05 -5.13 21.55
CA ALA A 40 -7.90 -4.77 20.12
C ALA A 40 -7.08 -5.75 19.27
N HIS A 41 -6.44 -6.75 19.87
CA HIS A 41 -5.64 -7.74 19.13
C HIS A 41 -6.50 -8.83 18.48
N ASN A 42 -6.25 -9.11 17.20
CA ASN A 42 -6.89 -10.17 16.43
C ASN A 42 -5.82 -11.13 15.86
N PRO A 43 -5.67 -12.35 16.42
CA PRO A 43 -4.66 -13.31 15.97
C PRO A 43 -4.99 -13.96 14.62
N ALA A 44 -6.22 -13.79 14.09
CA ALA A 44 -6.56 -14.23 12.74
C ALA A 44 -5.91 -13.34 11.66
N LEU A 45 -5.39 -12.18 12.06
CA LEU A 45 -4.69 -11.26 11.19
C LEU A 45 -3.18 -11.36 11.40
N ARG A 46 -2.44 -10.95 10.36
CA ARG A 46 -0.98 -10.83 10.36
C ARG A 46 -0.59 -9.50 9.74
N VAL A 47 0.67 -9.12 9.92
CA VAL A 47 1.21 -7.95 9.24
C VAL A 47 1.25 -8.21 7.73
N GLU A 48 0.66 -7.31 6.94
CA GLU A 48 0.68 -7.38 5.47
C GLU A 48 0.54 -5.97 4.88
N ALA A 49 1.41 -5.61 3.94
CA ALA A 49 1.38 -4.36 3.21
C ALA A 49 0.62 -4.55 1.88
N ILE A 50 -0.47 -3.79 1.72
CA ILE A 50 -1.45 -4.02 0.66
C ILE A 50 -1.54 -2.80 -0.25
N GLY A 51 -1.44 -3.04 -1.55
CA GLY A 51 -1.81 -2.06 -2.58
C GLY A 51 -0.88 -0.84 -2.67
N PHE A 52 0.38 -0.95 -2.25
CA PHE A 52 1.31 0.17 -2.36
C PHE A 52 1.50 0.63 -3.81
N VAL A 53 1.07 1.85 -4.09
CA VAL A 53 1.14 2.50 -5.40
C VAL A 53 1.86 3.84 -5.32
N ARG A 54 2.38 4.28 -6.47
CA ARG A 54 2.87 5.65 -6.65
C ARG A 54 1.70 6.59 -6.89
N TYR A 55 1.29 7.32 -5.86
CA TYR A 55 0.27 8.36 -5.98
C TYR A 55 0.93 9.73 -5.89
N ARG A 56 0.84 10.50 -6.99
CA ARG A 56 1.51 11.80 -7.16
C ARG A 56 3.01 11.79 -6.82
N GLY A 57 3.67 10.68 -7.11
CA GLY A 57 5.11 10.47 -6.91
C GLY A 57 5.48 9.88 -5.54
N ASP A 58 4.60 9.90 -4.54
CA ASP A 58 4.85 9.28 -3.24
C ASP A 58 4.17 7.92 -3.09
N TRP A 59 4.58 7.15 -2.09
CA TRP A 59 4.01 5.83 -1.84
C TRP A 59 2.78 5.94 -0.94
N LEU A 60 1.65 5.41 -1.42
CA LEU A 60 0.43 5.28 -0.65
C LEU A 60 -0.03 3.81 -0.67
N GLY A 61 -0.37 3.27 0.49
CA GLY A 61 -0.84 1.88 0.62
C GLY A 61 -1.37 1.60 2.01
N VAL A 62 -1.99 0.44 2.22
CA VAL A 62 -2.58 0.08 3.51
C VAL A 62 -1.70 -0.95 4.21
N LEU A 63 -1.43 -0.75 5.50
CA LEU A 63 -0.82 -1.76 6.34
C LEU A 63 -1.89 -2.40 7.22
N VAL A 64 -2.08 -3.69 7.01
CA VAL A 64 -2.85 -4.55 7.94
C VAL A 64 -1.91 -4.98 9.05
N THR A 65 -2.40 -4.87 10.28
CA THR A 65 -1.73 -5.45 11.45
C THR A 65 -2.73 -6.21 12.31
N PRO A 66 -2.26 -7.08 13.23
CA PRO A 66 -3.13 -7.72 14.20
C PRO A 66 -3.85 -6.77 15.18
N TRP A 67 -3.64 -5.45 15.14
CA TRP A 67 -4.26 -4.50 16.07
C TRP A 67 -4.99 -3.35 15.38
N ARG A 68 -4.64 -2.99 14.14
CA ARG A 68 -5.24 -1.89 13.37
C ARG A 68 -4.99 -2.02 11.85
N LEU A 69 -5.75 -1.28 11.05
CA LEU A 69 -5.45 -1.01 9.64
C LEU A 69 -5.15 0.48 9.45
N ASP A 70 -4.05 0.78 8.77
CA ASP A 70 -3.61 2.16 8.51
C ASP A 70 -3.35 2.41 7.04
N LEU A 71 -3.80 3.57 6.54
CA LEU A 71 -3.32 4.12 5.29
C LEU A 71 -1.97 4.79 5.55
N LEU A 72 -0.90 4.29 4.92
CA LEU A 72 0.46 4.79 5.06
C LEU A 72 0.84 5.65 3.87
N LEU A 73 1.55 6.73 4.17
CA LEU A 73 2.25 7.59 3.23
C LEU A 73 3.75 7.53 3.54
N LEU A 74 4.57 7.24 2.53
CA LEU A 74 6.03 7.27 2.61
C LEU A 74 6.60 8.15 1.49
N ALA A 75 7.69 8.86 1.80
CA ALA A 75 8.37 9.72 0.84
C ALA A 75 8.87 8.89 -0.35
N GLY A 76 8.32 9.17 -1.51
CA GLY A 76 8.71 8.61 -2.78
C GLY A 76 9.39 9.61 -3.72
N GLY A 77 9.39 10.89 -3.35
CA GLY A 77 9.93 12.00 -4.14
C GLY A 77 8.84 12.72 -4.93
N GLY A 78 7.59 12.56 -4.51
CA GLY A 78 6.44 13.25 -5.06
C GLY A 78 6.13 14.56 -4.34
N ASP A 79 4.90 15.03 -4.52
CA ASP A 79 4.40 16.28 -3.97
C ASP A 79 3.40 16.08 -2.81
N LEU A 80 3.11 14.83 -2.46
CA LEU A 80 2.18 14.48 -1.40
C LEU A 80 2.91 14.44 -0.05
N TRP A 81 4.17 13.98 -0.03
CA TRP A 81 5.05 14.02 1.13
C TRP A 81 5.36 15.46 1.54
N GLY A 82 5.58 15.67 2.83
CA GLY A 82 6.02 16.92 3.39
C GLY A 82 6.34 16.72 4.84
N ASP A 83 7.52 17.20 5.23
CA ASP A 83 8.07 16.96 6.55
C ASP A 83 7.28 17.74 7.61
N ILE A 84 6.84 17.01 8.62
CA ILE A 84 6.21 17.55 9.82
C ILE A 84 6.81 16.80 11.03
N PRO A 85 6.89 17.45 12.21
CA PRO A 85 7.43 16.79 13.39
C PRO A 85 6.63 15.53 13.77
N ALA A 86 7.31 14.50 14.26
CA ALA A 86 6.65 13.29 14.75
C ALA A 86 5.58 13.62 15.81
N GLY A 87 4.45 12.90 15.75
CA GLY A 87 3.28 13.14 16.59
C GLY A 87 2.38 14.30 16.14
N GLN A 88 2.86 15.19 15.25
CA GLN A 88 1.99 16.17 14.60
C GLN A 88 1.21 15.54 13.45
N ARG A 89 0.15 16.24 13.01
CA ARG A 89 -0.68 15.83 11.89
C ARG A 89 -0.81 16.93 10.86
N ARG A 90 -0.97 16.55 9.59
CA ARG A 90 -1.39 17.43 8.50
C ARG A 90 -2.55 16.81 7.74
N TYR A 91 -3.29 17.64 7.02
CA TYR A 91 -4.41 17.18 6.21
C TYR A 91 -3.98 17.10 4.75
N LEU A 92 -4.27 15.96 4.11
CA LEU A 92 -3.94 15.73 2.71
C LEU A 92 -5.21 15.56 1.91
N ASP A 93 -5.31 16.32 0.82
CA ASP A 93 -6.35 16.16 -0.18
C ASP A 93 -5.99 14.98 -1.09
N LEU A 94 -6.75 13.90 -0.91
CA LEU A 94 -6.75 12.72 -1.75
C LEU A 94 -7.97 12.77 -2.68
N TYR A 95 -8.15 11.75 -3.52
CA TYR A 95 -9.29 11.72 -4.43
C TYR A 95 -10.60 11.73 -3.62
N GLY A 96 -11.40 12.80 -3.77
CA GLY A 96 -12.72 12.92 -3.17
C GLY A 96 -12.76 13.07 -1.64
N ALA A 97 -11.61 13.16 -0.96
CA ALA A 97 -11.56 13.24 0.51
C ALA A 97 -10.31 13.96 1.01
N THR A 98 -10.43 14.58 2.19
CA THR A 98 -9.30 15.16 2.93
C THR A 98 -9.09 14.35 4.21
N LEU A 99 -7.91 13.76 4.40
CA LEU A 99 -7.61 12.89 5.54
C LEU A 99 -6.49 13.45 6.43
N PRO A 100 -6.57 13.25 7.76
CA PRO A 100 -5.48 13.56 8.67
C PRO A 100 -4.39 12.49 8.61
N PHE A 101 -3.16 12.90 8.33
CA PHE A 101 -1.96 12.07 8.41
C PHE A 101 -1.09 12.49 9.57
N VAL A 102 -0.83 11.56 10.50
CA VAL A 102 0.05 11.75 11.66
C VAL A 102 1.45 11.27 11.30
N ALA A 103 2.48 12.08 11.59
CA ALA A 103 3.86 11.69 11.36
C ALA A 103 4.43 10.81 12.47
N VAL A 104 5.24 9.84 12.07
CA VAL A 104 5.98 8.95 12.93
C VAL A 104 7.41 8.89 12.44
N ASP A 105 8.34 9.03 13.38
CA ASP A 105 9.74 8.76 13.15
C ASP A 105 10.07 7.37 13.67
N GLU A 106 10.41 6.47 12.76
CA GLU A 106 10.76 5.11 13.11
C GLU A 106 12.22 4.83 12.70
N PRO A 107 13.15 4.66 13.65
CA PRO A 107 14.58 4.59 13.36
C PRO A 107 15.01 3.57 12.29
N ARG A 108 14.27 2.48 12.10
CA ARG A 108 14.60 1.44 11.10
C ARG A 108 13.96 1.67 9.74
N LEU A 109 12.85 2.40 9.70
CA LEU A 109 12.06 2.65 8.50
C LEU A 109 12.33 4.04 7.91
N GLY A 110 12.72 4.98 8.76
CA GLY A 110 12.66 6.41 8.49
C GLY A 110 11.29 7.01 8.85
N PRO A 111 11.10 8.31 8.58
CA PRO A 111 9.83 8.97 8.78
C PRO A 111 8.77 8.40 7.83
N TYR A 112 7.58 8.16 8.36
CA TYR A 112 6.38 7.88 7.58
C TYR A 112 5.20 8.62 8.19
N GLN A 113 4.07 8.67 7.47
CA GLN A 113 2.84 9.24 7.99
C GLN A 113 1.70 8.24 7.82
N TYR A 114 0.71 8.29 8.72
CA TYR A 114 -0.43 7.38 8.64
C TYR A 114 -1.75 8.07 8.94
N SER A 115 -2.82 7.59 8.31
CA SER A 115 -4.21 7.85 8.68
C SER A 115 -4.83 6.53 9.12
N SER A 116 -5.45 6.51 10.30
CA SER A 116 -6.15 5.31 10.77
C SER A 116 -7.36 5.02 9.90
N LEU A 117 -7.50 3.77 9.46
CA LEU A 117 -8.69 3.29 8.75
C LEU A 117 -9.59 2.48 9.70
N VAL A 118 -8.96 1.60 10.49
CA VAL A 118 -9.65 0.76 11.48
C VAL A 118 -8.80 0.69 12.74
N ASP A 119 -9.25 1.34 13.81
CA ASP A 119 -8.53 1.35 15.10
C ASP A 119 -8.66 0.05 15.91
N GLN A 120 -9.67 -0.77 15.61
CA GLN A 120 -9.93 -2.04 16.31
C GLN A 120 -10.32 -3.14 15.35
N VAL A 121 -9.47 -4.16 15.23
CA VAL A 121 -9.63 -5.23 14.24
C VAL A 121 -10.31 -6.49 14.77
N GLY A 122 -10.73 -6.51 16.03
CA GLY A 122 -11.30 -7.70 16.68
C GLY A 122 -12.57 -8.27 16.03
N ARG A 123 -13.23 -7.52 15.14
CA ARG A 123 -14.43 -7.96 14.40
C ARG A 123 -14.14 -8.42 12.97
N ILE A 124 -12.92 -8.28 12.49
CA ILE A 124 -12.53 -8.72 11.15
C ILE A 124 -12.29 -10.24 11.21
N PRO A 125 -13.01 -11.06 10.44
CA PRO A 125 -13.00 -12.52 10.64
C PRO A 125 -11.65 -13.15 10.28
N ASP A 126 -11.01 -12.68 9.21
CA ASP A 126 -9.78 -13.26 8.69
C ASP A 126 -9.01 -12.26 7.79
N MET A 127 -7.87 -12.71 7.28
CA MET A 127 -7.04 -11.93 6.36
C MET A 127 -7.67 -11.68 4.99
N ALA A 128 -8.62 -12.50 4.53
CA ALA A 128 -9.30 -12.24 3.27
C ALA A 128 -10.21 -11.01 3.41
N ALA A 129 -11.01 -10.96 4.47
CA ALA A 129 -11.82 -9.80 4.80
C ALA A 129 -10.96 -8.55 5.07
N ALA A 130 -9.83 -8.69 5.77
CA ALA A 130 -8.91 -7.56 6.00
C ALA A 130 -8.35 -6.99 4.68
N ARG A 131 -8.03 -7.85 3.72
CA ARG A 131 -7.55 -7.43 2.38
C ARG A 131 -8.61 -6.71 1.59
N GLU A 132 -9.85 -7.21 1.61
CA GLU A 132 -10.99 -6.55 0.95
C GLU A 132 -11.20 -5.15 1.52
N ILE A 133 -11.28 -5.02 2.85
CA ILE A 133 -11.41 -3.71 3.53
C ILE A 133 -10.25 -2.78 3.16
N ALA A 134 -9.02 -3.28 3.14
CA ALA A 134 -7.83 -2.50 2.81
C ALA A 134 -7.85 -1.99 1.35
N LEU A 135 -8.18 -2.86 0.39
CA LEU A 135 -8.24 -2.50 -1.03
C LEU A 135 -9.41 -1.55 -1.31
N ASP A 136 -10.59 -1.79 -0.74
CA ASP A 136 -11.75 -0.92 -0.89
C ASP A 136 -11.47 0.48 -0.33
N ALA A 137 -10.89 0.56 0.87
CA ALA A 137 -10.49 1.83 1.46
C ALA A 137 -9.45 2.55 0.58
N LEU A 138 -8.40 1.85 0.14
CA LEU A 138 -7.37 2.45 -0.72
C LEU A 138 -7.96 2.99 -2.03
N HIS A 139 -8.78 2.20 -2.71
CA HIS A 139 -9.40 2.60 -3.98
C HIS A 139 -10.35 3.79 -3.82
N SER A 140 -10.95 3.99 -2.65
CA SER A 140 -11.80 5.16 -2.39
C SER A 140 -11.04 6.49 -2.41
N TYR A 141 -9.73 6.46 -2.17
CA TYR A 141 -8.85 7.65 -2.10
C TYR A 141 -7.95 7.84 -3.32
N LEU A 142 -8.05 6.95 -4.30
CA LEU A 142 -7.31 7.01 -5.55
C LEU A 142 -8.26 7.33 -6.71
N PRO A 143 -7.78 8.03 -7.75
CA PRO A 143 -8.56 8.19 -8.97
C PRO A 143 -8.84 6.80 -9.58
N PRO A 144 -9.99 6.61 -10.25
CA PRO A 144 -10.30 5.35 -10.90
C PRO A 144 -9.21 5.01 -11.92
N GLN A 145 -8.63 3.81 -11.79
CA GLN A 145 -7.64 3.34 -12.75
C GLN A 145 -8.35 3.12 -14.09
N PRO A 146 -7.83 3.64 -15.22
CA PRO A 146 -8.38 3.31 -16.52
C PRO A 146 -8.33 1.78 -16.71
N PRO A 147 -9.34 1.19 -17.37
CA PRO A 147 -9.34 -0.26 -17.62
C PRO A 147 -8.03 -0.64 -18.32
N PRO A 148 -7.43 -1.79 -17.97
CA PRO A 148 -6.23 -2.25 -18.64
C PRO A 148 -6.53 -2.32 -20.13
N VAL A 149 -5.79 -1.54 -20.91
CA VAL A 149 -5.91 -1.55 -22.36
C VAL A 149 -5.38 -2.91 -22.81
N SER A 150 -6.27 -3.89 -22.97
CA SER A 150 -5.90 -5.16 -23.57
C SER A 150 -5.30 -4.85 -24.95
N PRO A 151 -4.07 -5.30 -25.26
CA PRO A 151 -3.56 -5.15 -26.60
C PRO A 151 -4.57 -5.80 -27.57
N PRO A 152 -4.83 -5.21 -28.73
CA PRO A 152 -5.72 -5.82 -29.70
C PRO A 152 -5.22 -7.23 -29.98
N ILE A 153 -6.06 -8.22 -29.72
CA ILE A 153 -5.79 -9.61 -30.07
C ILE A 153 -5.61 -9.61 -31.59
N ALA A 154 -4.37 -9.70 -32.05
CA ALA A 154 -4.09 -9.91 -33.46
C ALA A 154 -4.84 -11.19 -33.87
N PRO A 155 -5.68 -11.16 -34.90
CA PRO A 155 -6.40 -12.36 -35.33
C PRO A 155 -5.36 -13.42 -35.68
N ALA A 156 -5.38 -14.54 -34.95
CA ALA A 156 -4.56 -15.69 -35.27
C ALA A 156 -4.86 -16.09 -36.71
N GLU A 157 -3.83 -16.04 -37.56
CA GLU A 157 -3.91 -16.55 -38.93
C GLU A 157 -4.44 -17.98 -38.85
N SER A 158 -5.64 -18.16 -39.40
CA SER A 158 -6.19 -19.49 -39.62
C SER A 158 -5.19 -20.31 -40.44
N VAL A 159 -4.57 -21.31 -39.82
CA VAL A 159 -3.80 -22.33 -40.53
C VAL A 159 -4.75 -22.96 -41.54
N SER A 160 -4.58 -22.57 -42.80
CA SER A 160 -5.34 -23.07 -43.92
C SER A 160 -5.14 -24.58 -44.01
N ARG A 161 -6.18 -25.35 -43.62
CA ARG A 161 -6.26 -26.81 -43.78
C ARG A 161 -6.30 -27.26 -45.24
N ARG A 162 -6.07 -26.36 -46.20
CA ARG A 162 -6.19 -26.55 -47.64
C ARG A 162 -4.88 -26.94 -48.33
N GLY A 163 -3.91 -27.46 -47.58
CA GLY A 163 -2.64 -27.98 -48.12
C GLY A 163 -2.54 -29.51 -48.20
N PHE A 164 -3.49 -30.27 -47.62
CA PHE A 164 -3.28 -31.70 -47.35
C PHE A 164 -3.68 -32.66 -48.48
N PHE A 165 -4.28 -32.18 -49.59
CA PHE A 165 -4.76 -33.06 -50.67
C PHE A 165 -4.00 -33.00 -52.01
N ARG A 166 -2.81 -32.39 -52.07
CA ARG A 166 -2.02 -32.35 -53.32
C ARG A 166 -0.70 -33.11 -53.23
N ARG A 167 -0.76 -34.43 -52.96
CA ARG A 167 0.40 -35.33 -53.16
C ARG A 167 0.04 -36.79 -53.46
N LEU A 168 -1.05 -37.04 -54.20
CA LEU A 168 -1.42 -38.39 -54.65
C LEU A 168 -1.95 -38.49 -56.09
N ALA A 169 -1.48 -37.64 -57.00
CA ALA A 169 -1.72 -37.85 -58.43
C ALA A 169 -0.48 -37.44 -59.23
N GLY A 170 0.21 -38.44 -59.79
CA GLY A 170 1.38 -38.25 -60.64
C GLY A 170 2.19 -39.54 -60.81
N LYS A 171 1.56 -40.57 -61.36
CA LYS A 171 2.22 -41.72 -61.98
C LYS A 171 1.95 -41.58 -63.48
N HIS A 172 3.00 -41.48 -64.29
CA HIS A 172 3.21 -42.11 -65.60
C HIS A 172 4.54 -41.62 -66.15
#